data_AF-E6KTB4-F1
#
_entry.id   AF-E6KTB4-F1
#
_cell.length_a   1.000
_cell.length_b   1.000
_cell.length_c   1.000
_cell.angle_alpha   90.00
_cell.angle_beta   90.00
_cell.angle_gamma   90.00
#
_symmetry.space_group_name_H-M   'P 1'
#
loop_
_entity.id
_entity.type
_entity.pdbx_description
1 polymer ?
#
loop_
_entity_poly.entity_id
_entity_poly.type
_entity_poly.pdbx_seq_one_letter_code
_entity_poly.pdbx_strand_id
1 'polypeptide(L)'
;MSADVGFTPGKLIEAAQGIGATAEPISQSVAPMGEDITSLSAGLNGSYMEPLGNAMTAWGDSLTVLFDDLGRLAEALVGVERAFSACEDEIIQSLVQAASGSESGDNGSSQGGLYAQLQAMAGQGADGGEQ
;
A
#
# COMPACT_ATOMS: atom_id res chain seq x y z
N MET A 1 -5.24 14.19 20.62
CA MET A 1 -4.30 14.26 19.48
C MET A 1 -5.02 13.65 18.29
N SER A 2 -5.50 14.45 17.34
CA SER A 2 -5.98 13.90 16.07
C SER A 2 -4.73 13.57 15.26
N ALA A 3 -4.37 12.30 15.18
CA ALA A 3 -3.42 11.89 14.16
C ALA A 3 -4.03 12.31 12.82
N ASP A 4 -3.26 13.03 12.03
CA ASP A 4 -3.52 13.20 10.61
C ASP A 4 -3.51 11.79 10.01
N VAL A 5 -4.70 11.19 9.95
CA VAL A 5 -4.94 9.85 9.39
C VAL A 5 -5.10 9.90 7.87
N GLY A 6 -4.86 11.07 7.27
CA GLY A 6 -4.87 11.28 5.84
C GLY A 6 -3.68 10.55 5.20
N PHE A 7 -3.99 9.55 4.39
CA PHE A 7 -3.02 9.01 3.45
C PHE A 7 -2.59 10.14 2.53
N THR A 8 -1.36 10.65 2.65
CA THR A 8 -0.85 11.66 1.72
C THR A 8 -0.75 11.02 0.34
N PRO A 9 -1.50 11.49 -0.67
CA PRO A 9 -1.46 10.90 -2.00
C PRO A 9 -0.04 10.91 -2.56
N GLY A 10 0.35 9.86 -3.28
CA GLY A 10 1.68 9.69 -3.86
C GLY A 10 2.72 9.01 -2.95
N LYS A 11 2.50 8.96 -1.63
CA LYS A 11 3.56 8.48 -0.70
C LYS A 11 3.84 6.98 -0.78
N LEU A 12 2.85 6.14 -1.11
CA LEU A 12 3.13 4.70 -1.28
C LEU A 12 3.75 4.43 -2.64
N ILE A 13 3.38 5.19 -3.67
CA ILE A 13 4.05 5.14 -4.96
C ILE A 13 5.53 5.55 -4.81
N GLU A 14 5.82 6.63 -4.10
CA GLU A 14 7.20 7.05 -3.79
C GLU A 14 7.97 5.95 -3.01
N ALA A 15 7.32 5.34 -2.01
CA ALA A 15 7.92 4.25 -1.24
C ALA A 15 8.20 3.01 -2.10
N ALA A 16 7.27 2.64 -2.99
CA ALA A 16 7.43 1.53 -3.94
C ALA A 16 8.60 1.78 -4.91
N GLN A 17 8.74 3.01 -5.42
CA GLN A 17 9.88 3.41 -6.24
C GLN A 17 11.20 3.35 -5.46
N GLY A 18 11.18 3.78 -4.19
CA GLY A 18 12.34 3.71 -3.29
C GLY A 18 12.84 2.29 -3.04
N ILE A 19 11.93 1.31 -2.97
CA ILE A 19 12.29 -0.12 -2.88
C ILE A 19 13.09 -0.54 -4.12
N GLY A 20 12.59 -0.25 -5.33
CA GLY A 20 13.30 -0.57 -6.57
C GLY A 20 14.67 0.10 -6.66
N ALA A 21 14.73 1.40 -6.32
CA ALA A 21 15.98 2.16 -6.30
C ALA A 21 17.02 1.62 -5.31
N THR A 22 16.59 0.94 -4.24
CA THR A 22 17.47 0.32 -3.24
C THR A 22 17.82 -1.12 -3.60
N ALA A 23 16.89 -1.86 -4.19
CA ALA A 23 17.08 -3.27 -4.55
C ALA A 23 18.01 -3.45 -5.76
N GLU A 24 17.91 -2.57 -6.76
CA GLU A 24 18.68 -2.66 -8.01
C GLU A 24 20.21 -2.67 -7.78
N PRO A 25 20.81 -1.74 -7.00
CA PRO A 25 22.25 -1.77 -6.72
C PRO A 25 22.70 -3.01 -5.94
N ILE A 26 21.85 -3.53 -5.06
CA ILE A 26 22.15 -4.74 -4.29
C ILE A 26 22.17 -5.94 -5.24
N SER A 27 21.18 -6.08 -6.11
CA SER A 27 21.10 -7.14 -7.13
C SER A 27 22.35 -7.14 -8.03
N GLN A 28 22.74 -5.96 -8.53
CA GLN A 28 23.94 -5.80 -9.35
C GLN A 28 25.23 -6.14 -8.60
N SER A 29 25.30 -5.87 -7.29
CA SER A 29 26.48 -6.17 -6.47
C SER A 29 26.60 -7.66 -6.15
N VAL A 30 25.48 -8.37 -5.99
CA VAL A 30 25.48 -9.80 -5.64
C VAL A 30 25.50 -10.72 -6.86
N ALA A 31 25.05 -10.26 -8.03
CA ALA A 31 25.05 -11.03 -9.27
C ALA A 31 26.42 -11.67 -9.62
N PRO A 32 27.56 -10.94 -9.60
CA PRO A 32 28.85 -11.53 -9.95
C PRO A 32 29.42 -12.46 -8.87
N MET A 33 28.92 -12.39 -7.63
CA MET A 33 29.53 -13.12 -6.50
C MET A 33 29.55 -14.64 -6.73
N GLY A 34 28.52 -15.20 -7.37
CA GLY A 34 28.49 -16.64 -7.69
C GLY A 34 29.61 -17.06 -8.65
N GLU A 35 29.89 -16.25 -9.66
CA GLU A 35 30.99 -16.47 -10.61
C GLU A 35 32.35 -16.24 -9.95
N ASP A 36 32.49 -15.18 -9.15
CA ASP A 36 33.71 -14.87 -8.41
C ASP A 36 34.11 -16.00 -7.46
N ILE A 37 33.13 -16.55 -6.74
CA ILE A 37 33.34 -17.67 -5.82
C ILE A 37 33.68 -18.95 -6.59
N THR A 38 32.99 -19.21 -7.71
CA THR A 38 33.31 -20.35 -8.58
C THR A 38 34.76 -20.27 -9.07
N SER A 39 35.18 -19.09 -9.53
CA SER A 39 36.55 -18.81 -9.97
C SER A 39 37.58 -18.99 -8.84
N LEU A 40 37.31 -18.45 -7.65
CA LEU A 40 38.17 -18.62 -6.46
C LEU A 40 38.27 -20.08 -6.01
N SER A 41 37.22 -20.88 -6.22
CA SER A 41 37.16 -22.27 -5.82
C SER A 41 37.77 -23.27 -6.81
N ALA A 42 38.04 -22.85 -8.06
CA ALA A 42 38.49 -23.74 -9.15
C ALA A 42 39.82 -24.47 -8.88
N GLY A 43 40.65 -23.96 -7.96
CA GLY A 43 41.91 -24.59 -7.54
C GLY A 43 41.86 -25.26 -6.16
N LEU A 44 40.73 -25.19 -5.46
CA LEU A 44 40.59 -25.71 -4.11
C LEU A 44 40.00 -27.12 -4.15
N ASN A 45 40.76 -28.10 -3.66
CA ASN A 45 40.28 -29.46 -3.43
C ASN A 45 40.29 -29.77 -1.94
N GLY A 46 39.16 -30.18 -1.38
CA GLY A 46 39.06 -30.53 0.03
C GLY A 46 37.62 -30.74 0.51
N SER A 47 37.47 -31.41 1.66
CA SER A 47 36.17 -31.75 2.29
C SER A 47 35.26 -30.56 2.60
N TYR A 48 35.77 -29.33 2.50
CA TYR A 48 35.02 -28.09 2.76
C TYR A 48 34.38 -27.47 1.50
N MET A 49 34.71 -27.95 0.29
CA MET A 49 34.16 -27.43 -0.96
C MET A 49 32.67 -27.73 -1.12
N GLU A 50 32.24 -28.94 -0.78
CA GLU A 50 30.83 -29.32 -0.86
C GLU A 50 29.95 -28.52 0.13
N PRO A 51 30.32 -28.38 1.43
CA PRO A 51 29.62 -27.48 2.34
C PRO A 51 29.59 -26.02 1.86
N LEU A 52 30.68 -25.52 1.28
CA LEU A 52 30.76 -24.16 0.74
C LEU A 52 29.81 -23.97 -0.45
N GLY A 53 29.80 -24.91 -1.40
CA GLY A 53 28.89 -24.88 -2.55
C GLY A 53 27.43 -24.87 -2.10
N ASN A 54 27.06 -25.76 -1.17
CA ASN A 54 25.71 -25.83 -0.62
C ASN A 54 25.31 -24.51 0.08
N ALA A 55 26.22 -23.90 0.83
CA ALA A 55 25.97 -22.61 1.47
C ALA A 55 25.75 -21.48 0.46
N MET A 56 26.51 -21.47 -0.64
CA MET A 56 26.36 -20.46 -1.70
C MET A 56 25.06 -20.63 -2.49
N THR A 57 24.65 -21.88 -2.77
CA THR A 57 23.33 -22.15 -3.35
C THR A 57 22.22 -21.65 -2.44
N ALA A 58 22.24 -22.00 -1.14
CA ALA A 58 21.23 -21.55 -0.19
C ALA A 58 21.18 -20.02 -0.04
N TRP A 59 22.34 -19.37 -0.10
CA TRP A 59 22.44 -17.91 -0.10
C TRP A 59 21.82 -17.30 -1.37
N GLY A 60 22.11 -17.84 -2.55
CA GLY A 60 21.50 -17.41 -3.82
C GLY A 60 19.98 -17.61 -3.87
N ASP A 61 19.50 -18.74 -3.37
CA ASP A 61 18.06 -19.01 -3.26
C ASP A 61 17.38 -18.00 -2.33
N SER A 62 18.03 -17.67 -1.20
CA SER A 62 17.52 -16.67 -0.24
C SER A 62 17.46 -15.26 -0.84
N LEU A 63 18.46 -14.88 -1.63
CA LEU A 63 18.46 -13.59 -2.34
C LEU A 63 17.34 -13.53 -3.38
N THR A 64 17.09 -14.63 -4.09
CA THR A 64 15.99 -14.71 -5.07
C THR A 64 14.64 -14.47 -4.40
N VAL A 65 14.40 -15.12 -3.26
CA VAL A 65 13.19 -14.90 -2.45
C VAL A 65 13.09 -13.45 -1.97
N LEU A 66 14.19 -12.88 -1.45
CA LEU A 66 14.21 -11.49 -1.00
C LEU A 66 13.81 -10.51 -2.10
N PHE A 67 14.37 -10.64 -3.30
CA PHE A 67 14.06 -9.73 -4.40
C PHE A 67 12.61 -9.89 -4.91
N ASP A 68 12.07 -11.11 -4.92
CA ASP A 68 10.66 -11.35 -5.24
C ASP A 68 9.74 -10.71 -4.20
N ASP A 69 10.03 -10.86 -2.91
CA ASP A 69 9.27 -10.26 -1.82
C ASP A 69 9.31 -8.72 -1.87
N LEU A 70 10.46 -8.13 -2.20
CA LEU A 70 10.58 -6.68 -2.40
C LEU A 70 9.73 -6.19 -3.58
N GLY A 71 9.69 -6.96 -4.69
CA GLY A 71 8.81 -6.68 -5.82
C GLY A 71 7.33 -6.71 -5.42
N ARG A 72 6.91 -7.78 -4.73
CA ARG A 72 5.53 -7.92 -4.22
C ARG A 72 5.14 -6.82 -3.25
N LEU A 73 6.07 -6.38 -2.39
CA LEU A 73 5.84 -5.26 -1.48
C LEU A 73 5.62 -3.96 -2.26
N ALA A 74 6.45 -3.67 -3.27
CA ALA A 74 6.29 -2.48 -4.10
C ALA A 74 4.94 -2.50 -4.85
N GLU A 75 4.52 -3.64 -5.39
CA GLU A 75 3.21 -3.80 -6.03
C GLU A 75 2.05 -3.59 -5.04
N ALA A 76 2.16 -4.17 -3.84
CA ALA A 76 1.14 -4.02 -2.80
C ALA A 76 0.97 -2.55 -2.36
N LEU A 77 2.08 -1.81 -2.22
CA LEU A 77 2.05 -0.38 -1.90
C LEU A 77 1.29 0.42 -2.96
N VAL A 78 1.58 0.18 -4.24
CA VAL A 78 0.85 0.81 -5.36
C VAL A 78 -0.62 0.40 -5.37
N GLY A 79 -0.92 -0.88 -5.09
CA GLY A 79 -2.28 -1.40 -5.03
C GLY A 79 -3.12 -0.74 -3.93
N VAL A 80 -2.55 -0.58 -2.73
CA VAL A 80 -3.21 0.10 -1.61
C VAL A 80 -3.50 1.56 -1.95
N GLU A 81 -2.57 2.27 -2.59
CA GLU A 81 -2.79 3.67 -2.97
C GLU A 81 -3.95 3.81 -3.96
N ARG A 82 -3.99 2.95 -4.98
CA ARG A 82 -5.09 2.94 -5.95
C ARG A 82 -6.44 2.63 -5.31
N ALA A 83 -6.48 1.67 -4.39
CA ALA A 83 -7.70 1.30 -3.68
C ALA A 83 -8.20 2.46 -2.80
N PHE A 84 -7.29 3.18 -2.14
CA PHE A 84 -7.63 4.35 -1.36
C PHE A 84 -8.16 5.49 -2.23
N SER A 85 -7.51 5.79 -3.36
CA SER A 85 -8.00 6.80 -4.31
C SER A 85 -9.38 6.45 -4.88
N ALA A 86 -9.62 5.20 -5.23
CA ALA A 86 -10.94 4.76 -5.71
C ALA A 86 -12.02 4.92 -4.63
N CYS A 87 -11.70 4.56 -3.38
CA CYS A 87 -12.60 4.76 -2.24
C CYS A 87 -12.92 6.25 -2.02
N GLU A 88 -11.91 7.12 -2.10
CA GLU A 88 -12.09 8.57 -1.99
C GLU A 88 -13.00 9.12 -3.10
N ASP A 89 -12.78 8.69 -4.35
CA ASP A 89 -13.63 9.06 -5.49
C ASP A 89 -15.09 8.59 -5.30
N GLU A 90 -15.31 7.36 -4.82
CA GLU A 90 -16.65 6.84 -4.53
C GLU A 90 -17.36 7.64 -3.43
N ILE A 91 -16.63 8.03 -2.37
CA ILE A 91 -17.17 8.87 -1.30
C ILE A 91 -17.55 10.25 -1.85
N ILE A 92 -16.68 10.89 -2.63
CA ILE A 92 -16.94 12.20 -3.23
C ILE A 92 -18.17 12.13 -4.16
N GLN A 93 -18.25 11.12 -5.03
CA GLN A 93 -19.40 10.93 -5.91
C GLN A 93 -20.70 10.72 -5.13
N SER A 94 -20.66 9.92 -4.06
CA SER A 94 -21.82 9.70 -3.18
C SER A 94 -22.27 10.99 -2.52
N LEU A 95 -21.33 11.82 -2.05
CA LEU A 95 -21.63 13.14 -1.45
C LEU A 95 -22.21 14.11 -2.47
N VAL A 96 -21.65 14.18 -3.69
CA VAL A 96 -22.18 15.01 -4.78
C VAL A 96 -23.58 14.57 -5.17
N GLN A 97 -23.81 13.27 -5.35
CA GLN A 97 -25.13 12.73 -5.68
C GLN A 97 -26.16 13.03 -4.59
N ALA A 98 -25.78 12.86 -3.32
CA ALA A 98 -26.60 13.22 -2.18
C ALA A 98 -26.98 14.71 -2.22
N ALA A 99 -26.01 15.61 -2.44
CA ALA A 99 -26.28 17.04 -2.54
C ALA A 99 -27.19 17.40 -3.74
N SER A 100 -26.96 16.79 -4.90
CA SER A 100 -27.71 17.03 -6.14
C SER A 100 -29.12 16.42 -6.15
N GLY A 101 -29.41 15.42 -5.33
CA GLY A 101 -30.74 14.82 -5.16
C GLY A 101 -31.80 15.76 -4.59
N SER A 102 -31.47 17.02 -4.34
CA SER A 102 -32.36 18.04 -3.77
C SER A 102 -33.14 18.86 -4.82
N GLU A 103 -32.86 18.70 -6.13
CA GLU A 103 -33.35 19.67 -7.16
C GLU A 103 -34.21 19.09 -8.30
N SER A 104 -34.90 17.95 -8.14
CA SER A 104 -35.88 17.52 -9.16
C SER A 104 -37.19 17.00 -8.58
N GLY A 105 -38.08 17.97 -8.31
CA GLY A 105 -39.50 17.94 -8.66
C GLY A 105 -40.43 17.00 -7.88
N ASP A 106 -41.07 17.52 -6.83
CA ASP A 106 -42.53 17.42 -6.70
C ASP A 106 -43.11 18.62 -5.92
N ASN A 107 -44.24 19.11 -6.40
CA ASN A 107 -44.92 20.34 -6.04
C ASN A 107 -45.85 20.12 -4.84
N GLY A 108 -45.30 19.78 -3.67
CA GLY A 108 -46.11 19.64 -2.46
C GLY A 108 -45.35 19.18 -1.22
N SER A 109 -44.95 20.14 -0.39
CA SER A 109 -44.73 19.98 1.06
C SER A 109 -43.82 18.83 1.52
N SER A 110 -42.50 19.06 1.55
CA SER A 110 -41.72 19.09 2.79
C SER A 110 -40.25 19.28 2.42
N GLN A 111 -39.81 20.52 2.57
CA GLN A 111 -38.45 20.97 2.28
C GLN A 111 -37.49 20.39 3.33
N GLY A 112 -36.94 19.20 3.07
CA GLY A 112 -36.00 18.51 3.95
C GLY A 112 -34.74 18.09 3.20
N GLY A 113 -33.92 19.06 2.79
CA GLY A 113 -32.61 18.77 2.19
C GLY A 113 -31.68 18.04 3.17
N LEU A 114 -30.61 17.40 2.67
CA LEU A 114 -29.61 16.71 3.50
C LEU A 114 -29.09 17.53 4.67
N TYR A 115 -28.95 18.84 4.49
CA TYR A 115 -28.60 19.76 5.57
C TYR A 115 -29.61 19.72 6.74
N ALA A 116 -30.92 19.68 6.43
CA ALA A 116 -31.98 19.57 7.43
C ALA A 116 -32.01 18.17 8.10
N GLN A 117 -31.73 17.09 7.37
CA GLN A 117 -31.60 15.75 7.96
C GLN A 117 -30.38 15.61 8.87
N LEU A 118 -29.23 16.15 8.47
CA LEU A 118 -28.02 16.17 9.29
C LEU A 118 -28.22 17.04 10.55
N GLN A 119 -28.91 18.16 10.44
CA GLN A 119 -29.26 19.02 11.56
C GLN A 119 -30.27 18.35 12.51
N ALA A 120 -31.22 17.57 11.99
CA ALA A 120 -32.15 16.78 12.79
C ALA A 120 -31.46 15.63 13.55
N MET A 121 -30.50 14.92 12.92
CA MET A 121 -29.71 13.88 13.61
C MET A 121 -28.76 14.46 14.65
N ALA A 122 -28.16 15.62 14.39
CA ALA A 122 -27.33 16.32 15.38
C ALA A 122 -28.15 16.78 16.62
N GLY A 123 -29.44 17.04 16.46
CA GLY A 123 -30.36 17.39 17.55
C GLY A 123 -30.85 16.21 18.38
N GLN A 124 -30.78 14.97 17.88
CA GLN A 124 -31.29 13.77 18.57
C GLN A 124 -30.36 13.21 19.65
N GLY A 125 -29.14 13.75 19.80
CA GLY A 125 -28.19 13.34 20.85
C GLY A 125 -28.34 14.05 22.20
N ALA A 126 -29.28 14.99 22.35
CA ALA A 126 -29.34 15.88 23.52
C ALA A 126 -30.54 15.64 24.47
N ASP A 127 -31.41 14.67 24.21
CA ASP A 127 -32.59 14.42 25.06
C ASP A 127 -32.62 12.96 25.55
N GLY A 128 -31.59 12.60 26.31
CA GLY A 128 -31.53 11.39 27.11
C GLY A 128 -32.07 11.66 28.53
N GLY A 129 -33.39 11.84 28.62
CA GLY A 129 -34.27 11.59 29.78
C GLY A 129 -33.75 11.84 31.20
N GLU A 130 -34.21 12.93 31.82
CA GLU A 130 -34.50 12.97 33.25
C GLU A 130 -36.00 12.68 33.46
N GLN A 131 -36.32 11.49 33.99
CA GLN A 131 -37.52 11.23 34.80
C GLN A 131 -37.16 10.25 35.92
#